data_AF-A0A2E0CIA8-F1
#
_entry.id   AF-A0A2E0CIA8-F1
#
_cell.length_a   1.000
_cell.length_b   1.000
_cell.length_c   1.000
_cell.angle_alpha   90.00
_cell.angle_beta   90.00
_cell.angle_gamma   90.00
#
_symmetry.space_group_name_H-M   'P 1'
#
loop_
_entity.id
_entity.type
_entity.pdbx_description
1 polymer ?
#
loop_
_entity_poly.entity_id
_entity_poly.type
_entity_poly.pdbx_seq_one_letter_code
_entity_poly.pdbx_strand_id
1 'polypeptide(L)' 'MEVVSLVALILAIVGALNWGLVGLFKFDLVATICGANFGEVKSLSRIIYIVVAIAGIISIQGLL' A
#
# COMPACT_ATOMS: atom_id res chain seq x y z
N MET A 1 -3.03 -11.09 -18.48
CA MET A 1 -2.16 -11.26 -17.29
C MET A 1 -1.31 -10.00 -17.06
N GLU A 2 -0.80 -9.36 -18.11
CA GLU A 2 0.04 -8.14 -17.98
C GLU A 2 -0.62 -6.96 -17.26
N VAL A 3 -1.88 -6.65 -17.56
CA VAL A 3 -2.59 -5.52 -16.92
C VAL A 3 -2.70 -5.71 -15.41
N VAL A 4 -2.95 -6.93 -14.96
CA VAL A 4 -3.04 -7.25 -13.53
C VAL A 4 -1.68 -7.06 -12.86
N SER A 5 -0.59 -7.51 -13.49
CA SER A 5 0.77 -7.30 -12.99
C SER A 5 1.15 -5.83 -12.94
N LEU A 6 0.75 -5.03 -13.95
CA LEU A 6 1.00 -3.58 -13.96
C LEU A 6 0.25 -2.88 -12.82
N VAL A 7 -1.04 -3.17 -12.65
CA VAL A 7 -1.84 -2.61 -11.55
C VAL A 7 -1.26 -3.01 -10.20
N ALA A 8 -0.86 -4.29 -10.05
CA ALA A 8 -0.22 -4.79 -8.84
C ALA A 8 1.09 -4.05 -8.54
N LEU A 9 1.93 -3.84 -9.56
CA LEU A 9 3.19 -3.12 -9.41
C LEU A 9 2.97 -1.67 -8.97
N ILE A 10 2.02 -0.96 -9.58
CA ILE A 10 1.68 0.41 -9.18
C ILE A 10 1.23 0.46 -7.72
N LEU A 11 0.34 -0.44 -7.31
CA LEU A 11 -0.15 -0.51 -5.93
C LEU A 11 0.97 -0.87 -4.94
N ALA A 12 1.88 -1.77 -5.31
CA ALA A 12 3.03 -2.14 -4.50
C ALA A 12 3.99 -0.95 -4.31
N ILE A 13 4.24 -0.17 -5.37
CA ILE A 13 5.05 1.06 -5.30
C ILE A 13 4.39 2.08 -4.38
N VAL A 14 3.07 2.30 -4.51
CA VAL A 14 2.31 3.19 -3.60
C VAL A 14 2.44 2.72 -2.15
N GLY A 15 2.36 1.41 -1.91
CA GLY A 15 2.59 0.81 -0.60
C GLY A 15 3.98 1.09 -0.04
N ALA A 16 5.02 0.87 -0.84
CA ALA A 16 6.41 1.11 -0.44
C ALA A 16 6.65 2.59 -0.12
N LEU A 17 6.08 3.51 -0.91
CA LEU A 17 6.13 4.95 -0.64
C LEU A 17 5.43 5.30 0.68
N ASN A 18 4.24 4.76 0.96
CA ASN A 18 3.55 4.99 2.24
C ASN A 18 4.40 4.50 3.43
N TRP A 19 4.99 3.31 3.33
CA TRP A 19 5.89 2.80 4.38
C TRP A 19 7.16 3.64 4.54
N GLY A 20 7.72 4.17 3.45
CA GLY A 20 8.82 5.13 3.49
C GLY A 20 8.44 6.39 4.26
N LEU A 21 7.25 6.94 4.03
CA LEU A 21 6.74 8.10 4.78
C LEU A 21 6.55 7.79 6.27
N VAL A 22 6.04 6.60 6.59
CA VAL A 22 5.88 6.13 7.98
C VAL A 22 7.23 6.03 8.68
N GLY A 23 8.24 5.43 8.04
CA GLY A 23 9.57 5.25 8.61
C GLY A 23 10.37 6.53 8.75
N LEU A 24 10.32 7.42 7.75
CA LEU A 24 11.14 8.63 7.69
C LEU A 24 10.52 9.80 8.46
N PHE A 25 9.19 9.96 8.38
CA PHE A 25 8.50 11.17 8.83
C PHE A 25 7.42 10.89 9.88
N LYS A 26 7.21 9.62 10.28
CA LYS A 26 6.06 9.22 11.11
C LYS A 26 4.74 9.72 10.52
N PHE A 27 4.62 9.67 9.19
CA PHE A 27 3.44 10.10 8.45
C PHE A 27 2.86 8.93 7.68
N ASP A 28 1.58 8.62 7.93
CA ASP A 28 0.84 7.59 7.21
C ASP A 28 -0.18 8.26 6.28
N LEU A 29 0.14 8.29 4.99
CA LEU A 29 -0.68 8.93 3.97
C LEU A 29 -2.02 8.22 3.83
N VAL A 30 -2.03 6.87 3.85
CA VAL A 30 -3.25 6.08 3.73
C VAL A 30 -4.17 6.34 4.92
N ALA A 31 -3.64 6.36 6.15
CA ALA A 31 -4.42 6.70 7.34
C ALA A 31 -4.99 8.12 7.22
N THR A 32 -4.16 9.09 6.83
CA THR A 32 -4.55 10.50 6.69
C THR A 32 -5.70 10.69 5.69
N ILE A 33 -5.62 10.09 4.50
CA ILE A 33 -6.67 10.17 3.48
C ILE A 33 -7.95 9.45 3.94
N CYS A 34 -7.81 8.38 4.74
CA CYS A 34 -8.94 7.68 5.35
C CYS A 34 -9.50 8.39 6.60
N GLY A 35 -9.00 9.58 6.93
CA GLY A 35 -9.41 10.37 8.10
C GLY A 35 -9.03 9.72 9.43
N ALA A 36 -7.98 8.92 9.48
CA ALA A 36 -7.39 8.32 10.67
C ALA A 36 -6.10 9.06 11.05
N ASN A 37 -5.76 9.08 12.34
CA ASN A 37 -4.48 9.63 12.79
C ASN A 37 -3.34 8.61 12.58
N PHE A 38 -2.10 9.09 12.63
CA PHE A 38 -0.93 8.20 12.57
C PHE A 38 -1.00 7.12 13.66
N GLY A 39 -0.82 5.86 13.25
CA GLY A 39 -0.91 4.70 14.14
C GLY A 39 -2.34 4.17 14.38
N GLU A 40 -3.37 4.87 13.89
CA GLU A 40 -4.75 4.38 13.92
C GLU A 40 -5.10 3.60 12.66
N VAL A 41 -5.85 2.51 12.82
CA VAL A 41 -6.33 1.70 11.69
C VAL A 41 -7.87 1.69 11.67
N LYS A 42 -8.46 2.45 10.75
CA LYS A 42 -9.89 2.40 10.42
C LYS A 42 -10.19 1.26 9.45
N SER A 43 -11.47 0.89 9.33
CA SER A 43 -11.90 -0.19 8.42
C SER A 43 -11.47 0.07 6.97
N LEU A 44 -11.54 1.32 6.51
CA LEU A 44 -11.16 1.69 5.15
C LEU A 44 -9.64 1.60 4.92
N SER A 45 -8.82 2.15 5.82
CA SER A 45 -7.36 2.07 5.67
C SER A 45 -6.87 0.62 5.74
N ARG A 46 -7.48 -0.20 6.58
CA ARG A 46 -7.23 -1.65 6.63
C ARG A 46 -7.44 -2.35 5.29
N ILE A 47 -8.54 -2.06 4.61
CA ILE A 47 -8.84 -2.64 3.29
C ILE A 47 -7.75 -2.23 2.29
N ILE A 48 -7.36 -0.95 2.29
CA ILE A 48 -6.30 -0.45 1.39
C ILE A 48 -4.98 -1.16 1.68
N TYR A 49 -4.58 -1.30 2.95
CA TYR A 49 -3.35 -2.01 3.31
C TYR A 49 -3.37 -3.48 2.85
N ILE A 50 -4.51 -4.16 2.97
CA ILE A 50 -4.66 -5.55 2.49
C ILE A 50 -4.52 -5.61 0.97
N VAL A 51 -5.17 -4.72 0.23
CA VAL A 51 -5.07 -4.67 -1.25
C VAL A 51 -3.64 -4.41 -1.69
N VAL A 52 -2.94 -3.46 -1.05
CA VAL A 52 -1.53 -3.15 -1.30
C VAL A 52 -0.63 -4.36 -0.99
N ALA A 53 -0.88 -5.08 0.11
CA ALA A 53 -0.11 -6.27 0.46
C ALA A 53 -0.26 -7.39 -0.57
N ILE A 54 -1.49 -7.66 -1.02
CA ILE A 54 -1.78 -8.63 -2.09
C ILE A 54 -1.10 -8.20 -3.40
N ALA A 55 -1.17 -6.92 -3.74
CA ALA A 55 -0.51 -6.37 -4.92
C ALA A 55 1.02 -6.56 -4.87
N GLY A 56 1.64 -6.38 -3.70
CA GLY A 56 3.05 -6.70 -3.49
C GLY A 56 3.38 -8.17 -3.80
N ILE A 57 2.56 -9.10 -3.30
CA ILE A 57 2.74 -10.55 -3.55
C ILE A 57 2.59 -10.88 -5.04
N ILE A 58 1.57 -10.35 -5.71
CA ILE A 58 1.35 -10.56 -7.15
C ILE A 58 2.53 -10.01 -7.96
N SER A 59 3.12 -8.88 -7.53
CA SER A 59 4.27 -8.27 -8.21
C SER A 59 5.54 -9.13 -8.16
N ILE A 60 5.69 -9.99 -7.14
CA ILE A 60 6.83 -10.93 -7.05
C ILE A 60 6.76 -11.97 -8.17
N GLN A 61 5.58 -12.47 -8.51
CA GLN A 61 5.41 -13.42 -9.61
C GLN A 61 5.69 -12.82 -10.98
N GLY A 62 5.60 -11.49 -11.14
CA GLY A 62 6.01 -10.81 -12.36
C GLY A 62 7.54 -10.60 -12.46
N LEU A 63 8.28 -10.84 -11.37
CA LEU A 63 9.73 -10.67 -11.28
C LEU A 63 10.51 -11.99 -11.47
N LEU A 64 9.82 -13.14 -11.36
CA LEU A 64 10.34 -14.50 -11.54
C LEU A 64 9.97 -15.04 -12.93
#